data_AF-A0A7X9DR92-F1
#
_entry.id   AF-A0A7X9DR92-F1
#
_cell.length_a   1.000
_cell.length_b   1.000
_cell.length_c   1.000
_cell.angle_alpha   90.00
_cell.angle_beta   90.00
_cell.angle_gamma   90.00
#
_symmetry.space_group_name_H-M   'P 1'
#
loop_
_entity.id
_entity.type
_entity.pdbx_description
1 polymer ?
#
loop_
_entity_poly.entity_id
_entity_poly.type
_entity_poly.pdbx_seq_one_letter_code
_entity_poly.pdbx_strand_id
1 'polypeptide(L)'
;MQVSLDRSKEAWQKAVDADRLSWLQVCDLKFWNSPVVKLYSVETLPLIIVIGKDGRIFERDVPPEKLDAALAEARKSSETNE
;
A
#
# COMPACT_ATOMS: atom_id res chain seq x y z
N MET A 1 1.98 -5.71 -1.30
CA MET A 1 2.72 -5.33 -0.07
C MET A 1 1.86 -4.34 0.69
N GLN A 2 1.88 -4.39 2.01
CA GLN A 2 1.17 -3.45 2.88
C GLN A 2 2.15 -2.85 3.90
N VAL A 3 1.97 -1.56 4.18
CA VAL A 3 2.71 -0.82 5.21
C VAL A 3 1.73 -0.50 6.33
N SER A 4 1.93 -1.08 7.52
CA SER A 4 1.10 -0.77 8.69
C SER A 4 1.64 0.42 9.45
N LEU A 5 0.74 1.27 9.93
CA LEU A 5 1.01 2.35 10.88
C LEU A 5 0.56 1.92 12.27
N ASP A 6 1.11 0.84 12.81
CA ASP A 6 0.88 0.40 14.19
C ASP A 6 1.92 1.02 15.15
N ARG A 7 1.64 0.96 16.47
CA ARG A 7 2.60 1.32 17.54
C ARG A 7 3.14 0.13 18.31
N SER A 8 2.41 -0.99 18.33
CA SER A 8 2.80 -2.22 19.04
C SER A 8 3.07 -3.32 18.02
N LYS A 9 4.25 -3.93 18.14
CA LYS A 9 4.65 -5.06 17.31
C LYS A 9 3.74 -6.26 17.54
N GLU A 10 3.34 -6.48 18.79
CA GLU A 10 2.50 -7.60 19.20
C GLU A 10 1.09 -7.47 18.61
N ALA A 11 0.50 -6.27 18.67
CA ALA A 11 -0.80 -6.00 18.08
C ALA A 11 -0.78 -6.19 16.56
N TRP A 12 0.23 -5.62 15.90
CA TRP A 12 0.43 -5.76 14.45
C TRP A 12 0.59 -7.23 14.04
N GLN A 13 1.48 -7.98 14.71
CA GLN A 13 1.74 -9.38 14.37
C GLN A 13 0.48 -10.23 14.57
N LYS A 14 -0.25 -10.02 15.67
CA LYS A 14 -1.50 -10.71 15.93
C LYS A 14 -2.55 -10.44 14.86
N ALA A 15 -2.64 -9.20 14.35
CA ALA A 15 -3.55 -8.85 13.26
C ALA A 15 -3.15 -9.55 11.94
N VAL A 16 -1.86 -9.52 11.60
CA VAL A 16 -1.34 -10.23 10.41
C VAL A 16 -1.65 -11.73 10.46
N ASP A 17 -1.46 -12.35 11.62
CA ASP A 17 -1.72 -13.77 11.83
C ASP A 17 -3.22 -14.10 11.78
N ALA A 18 -4.07 -13.23 12.35
CA ALA A 18 -5.52 -13.39 12.37
C ALA A 18 -6.13 -13.28 10.97
N ASP A 19 -5.69 -12.29 10.19
CA ASP A 19 -6.21 -12.00 8.86
C ASP A 19 -5.58 -12.91 7.77
N ARG A 20 -4.59 -13.73 8.14
CA ARG A 20 -3.88 -14.66 7.25
C ARG A 20 -3.37 -13.98 5.98
N LEU A 21 -2.83 -12.77 6.14
CA LEU A 21 -2.37 -11.96 5.02
C LEU A 21 -1.12 -12.60 4.41
N SER A 22 -1.24 -13.11 3.19
CA SER A 22 -0.16 -13.85 2.51
C SER A 22 0.87 -12.94 1.82
N TRP A 23 0.57 -11.66 1.69
CA TRP A 23 1.47 -10.69 1.07
C TRP A 23 2.43 -10.07 2.07
N LEU A 24 3.54 -9.52 1.56
CA LEU A 24 4.55 -8.84 2.38
C LEU A 24 3.94 -7.72 3.23
N GLN A 25 4.15 -7.82 4.53
CA GLN A 25 3.75 -6.86 5.56
C GLN A 25 5.00 -6.18 6.12
N VAL A 26 4.98 -4.86 6.27
CA VAL A 26 6.03 -4.10 6.95
C VAL A 26 5.43 -3.08 7.90
N CYS A 27 6.10 -2.84 9.03
CA CYS A 27 5.71 -1.82 10.00
C CYS A 27 6.97 -1.29 10.72
N ASP A 28 7.13 0.02 10.82
CA ASP A 28 8.26 0.66 11.50
C ASP A 28 7.95 1.10 12.95
N LEU A 29 6.73 0.83 13.43
CA LEU A 29 6.20 1.17 14.76
C LEU A 29 6.13 2.67 15.08
N LYS A 30 6.34 3.54 14.09
CA LYS A 30 6.38 5.00 14.28
C LYS A 30 5.03 5.68 14.11
N PHE A 31 3.97 4.94 13.75
CA PHE A 31 2.63 5.50 13.54
C PHE A 31 2.67 6.67 12.54
N TRP A 32 1.95 7.77 12.81
CA TRP A 32 1.99 9.01 12.02
C TRP A 32 3.38 9.67 11.89
N ASN A 33 4.38 9.28 12.70
CA ASN A 33 5.76 9.78 12.58
C ASN A 33 6.62 8.97 11.59
N SER A 34 6.06 7.95 10.95
CA SER A 34 6.78 7.18 9.94
C SER A 34 7.13 8.07 8.72
N PRO A 35 8.36 7.97 8.16
CA PRO A 35 8.72 8.71 6.96
C PRO A 35 7.79 8.44 5.77
N VAL A 36 7.14 7.27 5.73
CA VAL A 36 6.19 6.91 4.67
C VAL A 36 4.97 7.84 4.63
N VAL A 37 4.53 8.34 5.80
CA VAL A 37 3.38 9.24 5.93
C VAL A 37 3.64 10.53 5.18
N LYS A 38 4.81 11.13 5.38
CA LYS A 38 5.19 12.34 4.65
C LYS A 38 5.48 12.05 3.18
N LEU A 39 6.24 11.00 2.89
CA LEU A 39 6.67 10.65 1.53
C LEU A 39 5.49 10.42 0.59
N TYR A 40 4.47 9.72 1.08
CA TYR A 40 3.24 9.44 0.34
C TYR A 40 2.07 10.31 0.79
N SER A 41 2.30 11.42 1.49
CA SER A 41 1.24 12.36 1.94
C SER A 41 -0.01 11.65 2.51
N VAL A 42 0.19 10.67 3.38
CA VAL A 42 -0.89 9.88 3.97
C VAL A 42 -1.62 10.74 5.00
N GLU A 43 -2.92 10.97 4.76
CA GLU A 43 -3.77 11.79 5.65
C GLU A 43 -4.83 10.94 6.35
N THR A 44 -5.27 9.86 5.70
CA THR A 44 -6.30 8.95 6.18
C THR A 44 -5.91 7.49 5.89
N LEU A 45 -6.54 6.57 6.62
CA LEU A 45 -6.42 5.14 6.41
C LEU A 45 -7.83 4.54 6.24
N PRO A 46 -8.01 3.48 5.43
CA PRO A 46 -7.00 2.88 4.55
C PRO A 46 -6.68 3.75 3.32
N LEU A 47 -5.44 3.67 2.81
CA LEU A 47 -5.01 4.32 1.57
C LEU A 47 -4.42 3.26 0.63
N ILE A 48 -4.96 3.17 -0.58
CA ILE A 48 -4.47 2.26 -1.62
C ILE A 48 -3.77 3.09 -2.70
N ILE A 49 -2.54 2.71 -3.05
CA ILE A 49 -1.73 3.34 -4.09
C ILE A 49 -1.26 2.27 -5.06
N VAL A 50 -1.45 2.51 -6.35
CA VAL A 50 -0.94 1.67 -7.43
C VAL A 50 0.35 2.29 -7.96
N ILE A 51 1.44 1.54 -7.85
CA ILE A 51 2.78 1.96 -8.28
C ILE A 51 3.21 1.10 -9.47
N GLY A 52 3.62 1.74 -10.56
CA GLY A 52 4.15 1.08 -11.74
C GLY A 52 5.52 0.46 -11.52
N LYS A 53 5.95 -0.43 -12.43
CA LYS A 53 7.29 -1.06 -12.37
C LYS A 53 8.43 -0.05 -12.48
N ASP A 54 8.17 1.10 -13.08
CA ASP A 54 9.11 2.22 -13.21
C ASP A 54 9.22 3.06 -11.91
N GLY A 55 8.48 2.68 -10.86
CA GLY A 55 8.45 3.37 -9.57
C GLY A 55 7.55 4.60 -9.54
N ARG A 56 6.81 4.90 -10.61
CA ARG A 56 5.87 6.02 -10.64
C ARG A 56 4.52 5.63 -10.04
N ILE A 57 3.85 6.58 -9.37
CA ILE A 57 2.48 6.40 -8.91
C ILE A 57 1.55 6.50 -10.12
N PHE A 58 0.84 5.41 -10.41
CA PHE A 58 -0.16 5.35 -11.47
C PHE A 58 -1.51 5.89 -10.99
N GLU A 59 -1.93 5.44 -9.81
CA GLU A 59 -3.18 5.86 -9.19
C GLU A 59 -3.05 5.89 -7.66
N ARG A 60 -3.82 6.76 -7.02
CA ARG A 60 -3.82 6.99 -5.58
C ARG A 60 -5.26 7.08 -5.09
N ASP A 61 -5.46 6.65 -3.84
CA ASP A 61 -6.78 6.65 -3.20
C ASP A 61 -7.77 5.79 -3.97
N VAL A 62 -7.28 4.64 -4.41
CA VAL A 62 -8.04 3.71 -5.24
C VAL A 62 -9.11 3.06 -4.37
N PRO A 63 -10.40 3.21 -4.70
CA PRO A 63 -11.46 2.50 -3.99
C PRO A 63 -11.27 0.98 -4.14
N PRO A 64 -11.52 0.18 -3.09
CA PRO A 64 -11.32 -1.27 -3.15
C PRO A 64 -12.01 -1.95 -4.34
N GLU A 65 -13.22 -1.49 -4.70
CA GLU A 65 -14.01 -2.01 -5.81
C GLU A 65 -13.43 -1.68 -7.20
N LYS A 66 -12.52 -0.71 -7.29
CA LYS A 66 -11.84 -0.32 -8.54
C LYS A 66 -10.43 -0.86 -8.66
N LEU A 67 -9.92 -1.55 -7.63
CA LEU A 67 -8.53 -2.01 -7.59
C LEU A 67 -8.18 -2.92 -8.78
N ASP A 68 -9.04 -3.87 -9.13
CA ASP A 68 -8.78 -4.78 -10.24
C ASP A 68 -8.69 -4.06 -11.59
N ALA A 69 -9.53 -3.05 -11.80
CA ALA A 69 -9.48 -2.21 -13.00
C ALA A 69 -8.20 -1.37 -13.04
N ALA A 70 -7.86 -0.70 -11.94
CA ALA A 70 -6.63 0.09 -11.82
C ALA A 70 -5.37 -0.76 -12.10
N LEU A 71 -5.34 -1.99 -11.58
CA LEU A 71 -4.26 -2.94 -11.83
C LEU A 71 -4.20 -3.40 -13.29
N ALA A 72 -5.35 -3.62 -13.93
CA ALA A 72 -5.40 -3.99 -15.35
C ALA A 72 -4.83 -2.87 -16.23
N GLU A 73 -5.18 -1.61 -15.97
CA GLU A 73 -4.68 -0.49 -16.76
C GLU A 73 -3.21 -0.20 -16.52
N ALA A 74 -2.74 -0.27 -15.27
CA ALA A 74 -1.32 -0.13 -14.95
C ALA A 74 -0.44 -1.16 -15.69
N ARG A 75 -0.96 -2.37 -15.94
CA ARG A 75 -0.25 -3.40 -16.72
C ARG A 75 -0.15 -3.03 -18.20
N LYS A 76 -1.25 -2.59 -18.84
CA LYS A 76 -1.26 -2.21 -20.25
C LYS A 76 -0.34 -1.03 -20.54
N SER A 77 -0.33 -0.01 -19.67
CA SER A 77 0.56 1.14 -19.83
C SER A 77 2.04 0.79 -19.76
N SER A 78 2.41 -0.32 -19.10
CA SER A 78 3.79 -0.80 -19.06
C SER A 78 4.24 -1.50 -20.35
N GLU A 79 3.30 -1.96 -21.18
CA GLU A 79 3.56 -2.67 -22.45
C GLU A 79 3.60 -1.73 -23.66
N THR A 80 3.15 -0.48 -23.52
CA THR A 80 3.07 0.49 -24.63
C THR A 80 4.26 1.46 -24.67
N ASN A 81 5.28 1.24 -23.83
CA ASN A 81 6.42 2.15 -23.67
C ASN A 81 7.76 1.53 -24.12
N GLU A 82 7.69 0.66 -25.14
CA GLU A 82 8.84 0.18 -25.95
C GLU A 82 8.86 0.89 -27.31
#